data_AF-A0A4T0FXG8-F1
#
_entry.id   AF-A0A4T0FXG8-F1
#
_cell.length_a   1.000
_cell.length_b   1.000
_cell.length_c   1.000
_cell.angle_alpha   90.00
_cell.angle_beta   90.00
_cell.angle_gamma   90.00
#
_symmetry.space_group_name_H-M   'P 1'
#
loop_
_entity.id
_entity.type
_entity.pdbx_description
1 polymer ?
#
loop_
_entity_poly.entity_id
_entity_poly.type
_entity_poly.pdbx_seq_one_letter_code
_entity_poly.pdbx_strand_id
1 'polypeptide(L)'
;MSTTDYVKKIQAEAPATIQEDLSNLEAYYNKRLYHQLTKTLKALLTKDEVSKYLVGLWDNFISTFKDKLNQLRLVEIGVRVAQEMDPKDSLNFLQSLLESLPVPRAALPPALKPSTAKSFDEDQPPTKTESEAYVLARISIAHYDLLLGNLDKAKEAMDVCERVLDSMDGVEASVTGAWLRVSGDYFKSKAEYAAFYRTTLLYISCAGLDQLDKTEQIQKSHDLAIAALLGDTIYNFGELLTHPVLNALDGSEIEWLKEIIYIFNEGDIAKFELNVSKLANEPILLESQSFLRQKICLMALIECIFKRSSKDRIMTFSTIGAETKLPADEVEHLVMKALS
;
A
#
# COMPACT_ATOMS: atom_id res chain seq x y z
N MET A 1 -11.63 -23.28 -30.88
CA MET A 1 -13.06 -22.87 -30.87
C MET A 1 -13.09 -21.38 -31.17
N SER A 2 -13.99 -20.91 -32.03
CA SER A 2 -14.06 -19.49 -32.38
C SER A 2 -14.30 -18.67 -31.12
N THR A 3 -13.65 -17.51 -31.00
CA THR A 3 -13.74 -16.62 -29.83
C THR A 3 -15.19 -16.26 -29.47
N THR A 4 -16.06 -16.22 -30.47
CA THR A 4 -17.51 -16.01 -30.34
C THR A 4 -18.28 -17.22 -29.79
N ASP A 5 -17.81 -18.45 -29.99
CA ASP A 5 -18.47 -19.66 -29.47
C ASP A 5 -18.28 -19.82 -27.96
N TYR A 6 -17.14 -19.36 -27.42
CA TYR A 6 -16.88 -19.39 -25.98
C TYR A 6 -17.70 -18.32 -25.24
N VAL A 7 -17.81 -17.12 -25.81
CA VAL A 7 -18.68 -16.05 -25.27
C VAL A 7 -20.14 -16.48 -25.28
N LYS A 8 -20.60 -17.20 -26.32
CA LYS A 8 -21.97 -17.76 -26.38
C LYS A 8 -22.22 -18.88 -25.36
N LYS A 9 -21.20 -19.68 -25.02
CA LYS A 9 -21.31 -20.67 -23.92
C LYS A 9 -21.43 -19.98 -22.56
N ILE A 10 -20.63 -18.94 -22.31
CA ILE A 10 -20.73 -18.15 -21.07
C ILE A 10 -22.07 -17.40 -21.01
N GLN A 11 -22.58 -16.87 -22.13
CA GLN A 11 -23.92 -16.27 -22.18
C GLN A 11 -25.01 -17.27 -21.77
N ALA A 12 -24.87 -18.56 -22.08
CA ALA A 12 -25.85 -19.58 -21.71
C ALA A 12 -25.82 -19.95 -20.21
N GLU A 13 -24.69 -19.74 -19.52
CA GLU A 13 -24.49 -20.09 -18.11
C GLU A 13 -24.52 -18.88 -17.15
N ALA A 14 -24.40 -17.66 -17.68
CA ALA A 14 -24.32 -16.44 -16.88
C ALA A 14 -25.69 -15.82 -16.51
N PRO A 15 -25.80 -15.12 -15.37
CA PRO A 15 -26.99 -14.36 -14.98
C PRO A 15 -27.38 -13.28 -16.01
N ALA A 16 -28.67 -12.92 -16.07
CA ALA A 16 -29.22 -11.93 -17.01
C ALA A 16 -28.50 -10.56 -16.98
N THR A 17 -27.94 -10.18 -15.82
CA THR A 17 -27.17 -8.93 -15.59
C THR A 17 -25.82 -8.88 -16.32
N ILE A 18 -25.25 -10.04 -16.67
CA ILE A 18 -23.96 -10.18 -17.35
C ILE A 18 -24.18 -10.51 -18.83
N GLN A 19 -25.32 -11.12 -19.19
CA GLN A 19 -25.68 -11.43 -20.56
C GLN A 19 -25.79 -10.19 -21.46
N GLU A 20 -26.34 -9.07 -20.97
CA GLU A 20 -26.37 -7.82 -21.73
C GLU A 20 -24.96 -7.26 -21.98
N ASP A 21 -24.10 -7.27 -20.97
CA ASP A 21 -22.72 -6.79 -21.08
C ASP A 21 -21.86 -7.72 -21.96
N LEU A 22 -22.08 -9.03 -21.92
CA LEU A 22 -21.44 -10.01 -22.82
C LEU A 22 -21.92 -9.86 -24.26
N SER A 23 -23.20 -9.55 -24.48
CA SER A 23 -23.77 -9.26 -25.81
C SER A 23 -23.18 -7.97 -26.38
N ASN A 24 -23.04 -6.95 -25.54
CA ASN A 24 -22.37 -5.70 -25.89
C ASN A 24 -20.88 -5.94 -26.18
N LEU A 25 -20.20 -6.80 -25.42
CA LEU A 25 -18.82 -7.20 -25.68
C LEU A 25 -18.65 -7.88 -27.05
N GLU A 26 -19.53 -8.82 -27.39
CA GLU A 26 -19.53 -9.48 -28.70
C GLU A 26 -19.82 -8.48 -29.82
N ALA A 27 -20.78 -7.57 -29.63
CA ALA A 27 -21.11 -6.53 -30.59
C ALA A 27 -19.94 -5.55 -30.81
N TYR A 28 -19.25 -5.13 -29.75
CA TYR A 28 -18.09 -4.24 -29.84
C TYR A 28 -16.86 -4.93 -30.44
N TYR A 29 -16.67 -6.22 -30.16
CA TYR A 29 -15.63 -7.03 -30.79
C TYR A 29 -15.86 -7.17 -32.30
N ASN A 30 -17.09 -7.51 -32.71
CA ASN A 30 -17.46 -7.60 -34.12
C ASN A 30 -17.34 -6.25 -34.85
N LYS A 31 -17.62 -5.14 -34.16
CA LYS A 31 -17.47 -3.77 -34.67
C LYS A 31 -16.03 -3.22 -34.56
N ARG A 32 -15.08 -3.97 -34.01
CA ARG A 32 -13.68 -3.56 -33.75
C ARG A 32 -13.54 -2.28 -32.90
N LEU A 33 -14.47 -2.06 -31.97
CA LEU A 33 -14.49 -0.89 -31.07
C LEU A 33 -13.77 -1.20 -29.74
N TYR A 34 -12.44 -1.27 -29.80
CA TYR A 34 -11.61 -1.71 -28.67
C TYR A 34 -11.69 -0.80 -27.43
N HIS A 35 -11.84 0.52 -27.59
CA HIS A 35 -11.97 1.43 -26.44
C HIS A 35 -13.25 1.21 -25.64
N GLN A 36 -14.39 1.00 -26.33
CA GLN A 36 -15.67 0.73 -25.67
C GLN A 36 -15.66 -0.66 -25.03
N LEU A 37 -15.02 -1.62 -25.70
CA LEU A 37 -14.79 -2.98 -25.19
C LEU A 37 -14.00 -2.99 -23.88
N THR A 38 -12.91 -2.22 -23.78
CA THR A 38 -12.13 -2.11 -22.54
C THR A 38 -12.96 -1.47 -21.41
N LYS A 39 -13.80 -0.49 -21.74
CA LYS A 39 -14.66 0.19 -20.75
C LYS A 39 -15.76 -0.73 -20.22
N THR A 40 -16.40 -1.51 -21.09
CA THR A 40 -17.39 -2.50 -20.68
C THR A 40 -16.75 -3.67 -19.95
N LEU A 41 -15.55 -4.12 -20.36
CA LEU A 41 -14.78 -5.11 -19.61
C LEU A 41 -14.46 -4.61 -18.20
N LYS A 42 -13.99 -3.37 -18.06
CA LYS A 42 -13.66 -2.79 -16.75
C LYS A 42 -14.88 -2.74 -15.83
N ALA A 43 -16.04 -2.33 -16.35
CA ALA A 43 -17.30 -2.31 -15.60
C ALA A 43 -17.77 -3.73 -15.22
N LEU A 44 -17.54 -4.70 -16.11
CA LEU A 44 -17.89 -6.10 -15.89
C LEU A 44 -16.96 -6.76 -14.87
N LEU A 45 -15.68 -6.39 -14.83
CA LEU A 45 -14.69 -6.85 -13.84
C LEU A 45 -14.94 -6.31 -12.42
N THR A 46 -15.73 -5.23 -12.29
CA THR A 46 -16.18 -4.73 -10.98
C THR A 46 -17.33 -5.56 -10.41
N LYS A 47 -17.96 -6.44 -11.21
CA LYS A 47 -19.04 -7.33 -10.75
C LYS A 47 -18.45 -8.66 -10.29
N ASP A 48 -18.66 -9.01 -9.01
CA ASP A 48 -18.18 -10.26 -8.40
C ASP A 48 -18.71 -11.55 -9.07
N GLU A 49 -19.78 -11.45 -9.86
CA GLU A 49 -20.41 -12.59 -10.51
C GLU A 49 -19.59 -13.17 -11.69
N VAL A 50 -18.61 -12.41 -12.20
CA VAL A 50 -17.78 -12.81 -13.35
C VAL A 50 -16.56 -13.62 -12.94
N SER A 51 -16.15 -13.54 -11.68
CA SER A 51 -14.93 -14.13 -11.11
C SER A 51 -14.62 -15.55 -11.59
N LYS A 52 -15.64 -16.42 -11.69
CA LYS A 52 -15.50 -17.82 -12.13
C LYS A 52 -15.18 -18.01 -13.61
N TYR A 53 -15.50 -17.04 -14.46
CA TYR A 53 -15.35 -17.13 -15.91
C TYR A 53 -14.16 -16.32 -16.45
N LEU A 54 -13.50 -15.53 -15.59
CA LEU A 54 -12.43 -14.60 -15.96
C LEU A 54 -11.22 -15.29 -16.57
N VAL A 55 -10.80 -16.44 -16.03
CA VAL A 55 -9.64 -17.20 -16.54
C VAL A 55 -9.90 -17.67 -17.97
N GLY A 56 -11.07 -18.25 -18.24
CA GLY A 56 -11.42 -18.69 -19.59
C GLY A 56 -11.70 -17.55 -20.57
N LEU A 57 -12.19 -16.40 -20.09
CA LEU A 57 -12.32 -15.17 -20.89
C LEU A 57 -10.95 -14.62 -21.27
N TRP A 58 -9.96 -14.70 -20.38
CA TRP A 58 -8.61 -14.28 -20.68
C TRP A 58 -7.98 -15.10 -21.80
N ASP A 59 -7.98 -16.43 -21.64
CA ASP A 59 -7.33 -17.36 -22.57
C ASP A 59 -7.98 -17.35 -23.96
N ASN A 60 -9.31 -17.28 -24.03
CA ASN A 60 -10.03 -17.39 -25.30
C ASN A 60 -10.32 -16.04 -25.97
N PHE A 61 -10.37 -14.95 -25.22
CA PHE A 61 -10.82 -13.67 -25.74
C PHE A 61 -9.72 -12.61 -25.63
N ILE A 62 -9.21 -12.35 -24.44
CA ILE A 62 -8.28 -11.23 -24.21
C ILE A 62 -6.93 -11.43 -24.91
N SER A 63 -6.43 -12.67 -24.97
CA SER A 63 -5.19 -12.99 -25.71
C SER A 63 -5.28 -12.66 -27.20
N THR A 64 -6.47 -12.55 -27.80
CA THR A 64 -6.63 -12.31 -29.25
C THR A 64 -6.51 -10.85 -29.67
N PHE A 65 -6.63 -9.91 -28.73
CA PHE A 65 -6.55 -8.47 -29.02
C PHE A 65 -5.58 -7.73 -28.08
N LYS A 66 -4.67 -8.46 -27.42
CA LYS A 66 -3.63 -7.90 -26.54
C LYS A 66 -2.83 -6.76 -27.20
N ASP A 67 -2.51 -6.90 -28.49
CA ASP A 67 -1.66 -5.95 -29.23
C ASP A 67 -2.37 -4.64 -29.59
N LYS A 68 -3.70 -4.57 -29.42
CA LYS A 68 -4.53 -3.40 -29.79
C LYS A 68 -5.11 -2.65 -28.60
N LEU A 69 -4.81 -3.12 -27.40
CA LEU A 69 -5.35 -2.57 -26.15
C LEU A 69 -4.31 -1.72 -25.45
N ASN A 70 -4.75 -0.74 -24.67
CA ASN A 70 -3.84 0.00 -23.81
C ASN A 70 -3.21 -0.98 -22.80
N GLN A 71 -1.88 -1.08 -22.80
CA GLN A 71 -1.13 -2.03 -21.98
C GLN A 71 -1.44 -1.88 -20.48
N LEU A 72 -1.66 -0.65 -19.98
CA LEU A 72 -2.03 -0.45 -18.58
C LEU A 72 -3.36 -1.11 -18.25
N ARG A 73 -4.35 -0.95 -19.12
CA ARG A 73 -5.67 -1.57 -18.93
C ARG A 73 -5.60 -3.08 -19.09
N LEU A 74 -4.74 -3.59 -19.97
CA LEU A 74 -4.48 -5.03 -20.09
C LEU A 74 -3.91 -5.60 -18.79
N VAL A 75 -2.94 -4.91 -18.18
CA VAL A 75 -2.36 -5.31 -16.90
C VAL A 75 -3.38 -5.22 -15.78
N GLU A 76 -4.17 -4.15 -15.68
CA GLU A 76 -5.26 -4.05 -14.69
C GLU A 76 -6.21 -5.26 -14.76
N ILE A 77 -6.58 -5.67 -15.97
CA ILE A 77 -7.44 -6.84 -16.18
C ILE A 77 -6.68 -8.12 -15.79
N GLY A 78 -5.42 -8.27 -16.19
CA GLY A 78 -4.58 -9.42 -15.86
C GLY A 78 -4.38 -9.59 -14.35
N VAL A 79 -4.21 -8.48 -13.61
CA VAL A 79 -4.13 -8.49 -12.15
C VAL A 79 -5.44 -8.96 -11.52
N ARG A 80 -6.60 -8.54 -12.06
CA ARG A 80 -7.91 -9.00 -11.56
C ARG A 80 -8.13 -10.49 -11.85
N VAL A 81 -7.69 -10.99 -13.01
CA VAL A 81 -7.73 -12.43 -13.35
C VAL A 81 -6.82 -13.22 -12.40
N ALA A 82 -5.62 -12.71 -12.12
CA ALA A 82 -4.67 -13.35 -11.23
C ALA A 82 -5.20 -13.49 -9.79
N GLN A 83 -6.09 -12.60 -9.33
CA GLN A 83 -6.73 -12.69 -8.01
C GLN A 83 -7.69 -13.88 -7.86
N GLU A 84 -8.20 -14.42 -8.97
CA GLU A 84 -9.11 -15.58 -8.98
C GLU A 84 -8.38 -16.92 -9.14
N MET A 85 -7.05 -16.89 -9.33
CA MET A 85 -6.21 -18.07 -9.52
C MET A 85 -5.47 -18.42 -8.23
N ASP A 86 -4.93 -19.64 -8.16
CA ASP A 86 -4.05 -20.05 -7.06
C ASP A 86 -2.77 -19.18 -7.05
N PRO A 87 -2.26 -18.77 -5.87
CA PRO A 87 -1.15 -17.81 -5.77
C PRO A 87 0.11 -18.14 -6.60
N LYS A 88 0.38 -19.42 -6.82
CA LYS A 88 1.52 -19.89 -7.63
C LYS A 88 1.26 -19.76 -9.13
N ASP A 89 0.03 -20.04 -9.56
CA ASP A 89 -0.37 -19.94 -10.96
C ASP A 89 -0.54 -18.47 -11.36
N SER A 90 -1.07 -17.65 -10.45
CA SER A 90 -1.12 -16.19 -10.56
C SER A 90 0.25 -15.58 -10.82
N LEU A 91 1.27 -16.07 -10.09
CA LEU A 91 2.65 -15.59 -10.22
C LEU A 91 3.22 -15.99 -11.59
N ASN A 92 3.09 -17.25 -12.01
CA ASN A 92 3.57 -17.72 -13.32
C ASN A 92 2.89 -16.97 -14.48
N PHE A 93 1.59 -16.73 -14.35
CA PHE A 93 0.80 -15.98 -15.32
C PHE A 93 1.26 -14.53 -15.42
N LEU A 94 1.44 -13.84 -14.29
CA LEU A 94 1.91 -12.46 -14.26
C LEU A 94 3.36 -12.32 -14.72
N GLN A 95 4.22 -13.31 -14.47
CA GLN A 95 5.56 -13.36 -15.05
C GLN A 95 5.53 -13.48 -16.57
N SER A 96 4.68 -14.36 -17.11
CA SER A 96 4.49 -14.49 -18.56
C SER A 96 3.94 -13.20 -19.17
N LEU A 97 3.06 -12.50 -18.44
CA LEU A 97 2.53 -11.21 -18.83
C LEU A 97 3.61 -10.11 -18.78
N LEU A 98 4.48 -10.12 -17.78
CA LEU A 98 5.61 -9.21 -17.67
C LEU A 98 6.62 -9.40 -18.82
N GLU A 99 6.93 -10.64 -19.19
CA GLU A 99 7.83 -10.95 -20.32
C GLU A 99 7.28 -10.43 -21.67
N SER A 100 5.96 -10.31 -21.79
CA SER A 100 5.31 -9.78 -22.98
C SER A 100 5.30 -8.25 -23.07
N LEU A 101 5.68 -7.54 -22.00
CA LEU A 101 5.68 -6.07 -21.93
C LEU A 101 7.07 -5.49 -22.22
N PRO A 102 7.15 -4.31 -22.86
CA PRO A 102 8.42 -3.62 -23.08
C PRO A 102 9.02 -3.17 -21.74
N VAL A 103 10.28 -3.52 -21.50
CA VAL A 103 10.98 -3.20 -20.25
C VAL A 103 11.41 -1.72 -20.26
N PRO A 104 10.97 -0.89 -19.30
CA PRO A 104 11.42 0.50 -19.21
C PRO A 104 12.92 0.57 -18.92
N ARG A 105 13.61 1.52 -19.56
CA ARG A 105 15.07 1.70 -19.39
C ARG A 105 15.48 1.95 -17.93
N ALA A 106 14.60 2.52 -17.12
CA ALA A 106 14.80 2.76 -15.68
C ALA A 106 14.72 1.48 -14.81
N ALA A 107 14.08 0.42 -15.31
CA ALA A 107 13.97 -0.87 -14.62
C ALA A 107 15.25 -1.73 -14.73
N LEU A 108 16.17 -1.35 -15.63
CA LEU A 108 17.42 -2.09 -15.84
C LEU A 108 18.39 -1.90 -14.64
N PRO A 109 19.10 -2.96 -14.22
CA PRO A 109 20.15 -2.85 -13.21
C PRO A 109 21.26 -1.87 -13.64
N PRO A 110 21.88 -1.13 -12.70
CA PRO A 110 22.96 -0.18 -13.02
C PRO A 110 24.17 -0.81 -13.74
N ALA A 111 24.37 -2.13 -13.64
CA ALA A 111 25.42 -2.89 -14.34
C ALA A 111 25.13 -3.17 -15.84
N LEU A 112 23.89 -2.98 -16.30
CA LEU A 112 23.46 -3.12 -17.69
C LEU A 112 23.11 -1.77 -18.32
N LYS A 113 23.52 -0.64 -17.72
CA LYS A 113 23.59 0.63 -18.47
C LYS A 113 24.54 0.39 -19.64
N PRO A 114 24.10 0.42 -20.91
CA PRO A 114 25.01 0.20 -22.02
C PRO A 114 26.04 1.34 -21.99
N SER A 115 27.29 1.00 -21.64
CA SER A 115 28.44 1.89 -21.64
C SER A 115 28.86 2.31 -23.05
N THR A 116 28.13 1.91 -24.08
CA THR A 116 28.42 2.27 -25.46
C THR A 116 27.15 2.82 -26.09
N ALA A 117 27.14 4.15 -26.22
CA ALA A 117 26.51 4.80 -27.33
C ALA A 117 26.94 4.08 -28.63
N LYS A 118 26.04 3.32 -29.24
CA LYS A 118 25.96 3.09 -30.70
C LYS A 118 24.65 2.38 -31.07
N SER A 119 23.75 3.20 -31.62
CA SER A 119 22.81 2.93 -32.71
C SER A 119 22.37 1.48 -32.93
N PHE A 120 21.22 1.10 -32.41
CA PHE A 120 20.41 0.03 -33.00
C PHE A 120 18.93 0.25 -32.67
N ASP A 121 18.18 0.40 -33.75
CA ASP A 121 16.73 0.46 -33.94
C ASP A 121 15.84 1.53 -33.30
N GLU A 122 15.02 2.03 -34.21
CA GLU A 122 14.05 3.11 -34.22
C GLU A 122 12.73 2.71 -33.55
N ASP A 123 12.78 2.20 -32.32
CA ASP A 123 11.57 1.99 -31.51
C ASP A 123 11.42 3.16 -30.52
N GLN A 124 10.27 3.84 -30.59
CA GLN A 124 9.93 4.93 -29.68
C GLN A 124 10.21 4.53 -28.22
N PRO A 125 10.70 5.45 -27.37
CA PRO A 125 10.77 5.17 -25.93
C PRO A 125 9.40 4.67 -25.47
N PRO A 126 9.33 3.63 -24.61
CA PRO A 126 8.06 3.07 -24.18
C PRO A 126 7.18 4.21 -23.69
N THR A 127 5.96 4.27 -24.21
CA THR A 127 5.06 5.36 -23.87
C THR A 127 4.81 5.32 -22.36
N LYS A 128 4.48 6.48 -21.77
CA LYS A 128 4.24 6.62 -20.33
C LYS A 128 3.32 5.52 -19.77
N THR A 129 2.29 5.18 -20.54
CA THR A 129 1.32 4.10 -20.25
C THR A 129 1.92 2.70 -20.22
N GLU A 130 2.98 2.42 -20.98
CA GLU A 130 3.65 1.11 -21.02
C GLU A 130 4.60 0.95 -19.82
N SER A 131 5.24 2.04 -19.42
CA SER A 131 6.06 2.07 -18.20
C SER A 131 5.19 1.91 -16.94
N GLU A 132 4.03 2.56 -16.89
CA GLU A 132 3.02 2.36 -15.84
C GLU A 132 2.48 0.92 -15.82
N ALA A 133 2.23 0.33 -16.99
CA ALA A 133 1.80 -1.07 -17.12
C ALA A 133 2.86 -2.05 -16.58
N TYR A 134 4.13 -1.83 -16.92
CA TYR A 134 5.25 -2.63 -16.41
C TYR A 134 5.34 -2.54 -14.89
N VAL A 135 5.23 -1.33 -14.31
CA VAL A 135 5.27 -1.12 -12.87
C VAL A 135 4.12 -1.83 -12.18
N LEU A 136 2.89 -1.71 -12.69
CA LEU A 136 1.71 -2.37 -12.12
C LEU A 136 1.84 -3.91 -12.16
N ALA A 137 2.33 -4.46 -13.28
CA ALA A 137 2.56 -5.90 -13.41
C ALA A 137 3.62 -6.36 -12.40
N ARG A 138 4.73 -5.63 -12.28
CA ARG A 138 5.82 -5.98 -11.36
C ARG A 138 5.39 -5.88 -9.89
N ILE A 139 4.59 -4.88 -9.51
CA ILE A 139 4.00 -4.74 -8.17
C ILE A 139 3.06 -5.92 -7.87
N SER A 140 2.25 -6.33 -8.84
CA SER A 140 1.36 -7.48 -8.65
C SER A 140 2.13 -8.79 -8.43
N ILE A 141 3.25 -8.99 -9.12
CA ILE A 141 4.16 -10.11 -8.86
C ILE A 141 4.72 -10.01 -7.44
N ALA A 142 5.16 -8.83 -7.02
CA ALA A 142 5.68 -8.61 -5.66
C ALA A 142 4.63 -8.94 -4.58
N HIS A 143 3.35 -8.63 -4.83
CA HIS A 143 2.25 -8.99 -3.92
C HIS A 143 2.10 -10.52 -3.74
N TYR A 144 2.18 -11.30 -4.83
CA TYR A 144 2.13 -12.76 -4.74
C TYR A 144 3.42 -13.35 -4.16
N ASP A 145 4.58 -12.77 -4.47
CA ASP A 145 5.84 -13.16 -3.84
C ASP A 145 5.80 -12.94 -2.31
N LEU A 146 5.21 -11.83 -1.85
CA LEU A 146 4.95 -11.60 -0.42
C LEU A 146 4.03 -12.67 0.18
N LEU A 147 2.94 -13.01 -0.50
CA LEU A 147 2.00 -14.03 -0.03
C LEU A 147 2.64 -15.42 0.06
N LEU A 148 3.59 -15.72 -0.83
CA LEU A 148 4.37 -16.96 -0.84
C LEU A 148 5.57 -16.94 0.13
N GLY A 149 5.81 -15.83 0.82
CA GLY A 149 6.92 -15.66 1.77
C GLY A 149 8.28 -15.32 1.14
N ASN A 150 8.33 -15.00 -0.15
CA ASN A 150 9.56 -14.63 -0.87
C ASN A 150 9.91 -13.14 -0.67
N LEU A 151 10.29 -12.76 0.55
CA LEU A 151 10.54 -11.36 0.92
C LEU A 151 11.68 -10.69 0.12
N ASP A 152 12.73 -11.44 -0.25
CA ASP A 152 13.88 -10.88 -0.97
C ASP A 152 13.49 -10.48 -2.40
N LYS A 153 12.74 -11.35 -3.10
CA LYS A 153 12.25 -11.07 -4.46
C LYS A 153 11.23 -9.93 -4.47
N ALA A 154 10.36 -9.88 -3.47
CA ALA A 154 9.40 -8.78 -3.31
C ALA A 154 10.14 -7.44 -3.14
N LYS A 155 11.21 -7.42 -2.33
CA LYS A 155 12.04 -6.21 -2.14
C LYS A 155 12.68 -5.76 -3.44
N GLU A 156 13.34 -6.66 -4.15
CA GLU A 156 13.98 -6.34 -5.43
C GLU A 156 12.98 -5.80 -6.45
N ALA A 157 11.79 -6.39 -6.51
CA ALA A 157 10.71 -5.92 -7.37
C ALA A 157 10.23 -4.52 -6.97
N MET A 158 10.08 -4.24 -5.67
CA MET A 158 9.70 -2.92 -5.15
C MET A 158 10.76 -1.84 -5.45
N ASP A 159 12.05 -2.13 -5.22
CA ASP A 159 13.16 -1.20 -5.47
C ASP A 159 13.31 -0.88 -6.97
N VAL A 160 12.95 -1.83 -7.85
CA VAL A 160 12.86 -1.59 -9.30
C VAL A 160 11.70 -0.67 -9.61
N CYS A 161 10.52 -0.92 -9.02
CA CYS A 161 9.33 -0.09 -9.25
C CYS A 161 9.53 1.35 -8.76
N GLU A 162 10.15 1.57 -7.60
CA GLU A 162 10.45 2.91 -7.06
C GLU A 162 11.34 3.70 -8.02
N ARG A 163 12.43 3.10 -8.52
CA ARG A 163 13.31 3.74 -9.51
C ARG A 163 12.61 4.12 -10.82
N VAL A 164 11.65 3.30 -11.25
CA VAL A 164 10.87 3.59 -12.46
C VAL A 164 9.86 4.70 -12.18
N LEU A 165 9.19 4.69 -11.03
CA LEU A 165 8.25 5.74 -10.60
C LEU A 165 8.94 7.11 -10.45
N ASP A 166 10.12 7.16 -9.83
CA ASP A 166 10.90 8.40 -9.66
C ASP A 166 11.38 8.99 -10.99
N SER A 167 11.52 8.15 -12.02
CA SER A 167 11.91 8.60 -13.35
C SER A 167 10.75 9.16 -14.19
N MET A 168 9.50 9.03 -13.71
CA MET A 168 8.29 9.41 -14.43
C MET A 168 7.64 10.67 -13.86
N ASP A 169 7.47 11.69 -14.71
CA ASP A 169 6.69 12.88 -14.36
C ASP A 169 5.17 12.62 -14.49
N GLY A 170 4.52 12.41 -13.34
CA GLY A 170 3.06 12.37 -13.17
C GLY A 170 2.42 11.01 -13.39
N VAL A 171 2.52 10.10 -12.43
CA VAL A 171 1.98 8.73 -12.51
C VAL A 171 0.46 8.68 -12.25
N GLU A 172 -0.28 7.78 -12.92
CA GLU A 172 -1.69 7.50 -12.59
C GLU A 172 -1.83 7.09 -11.11
N ALA A 173 -2.77 7.71 -10.37
CA ALA A 173 -2.96 7.48 -8.94
C ALA A 173 -3.26 6.00 -8.59
N SER A 174 -3.82 5.24 -9.53
CA SER A 174 -4.04 3.79 -9.39
C SER A 174 -2.74 3.00 -9.25
N VAL A 175 -1.71 3.35 -10.03
CA VAL A 175 -0.40 2.67 -10.02
C VAL A 175 0.37 3.03 -8.76
N THR A 176 0.40 4.33 -8.41
CA THR A 176 1.01 4.79 -7.15
C THR A 176 0.29 4.18 -5.94
N GLY A 177 -1.05 4.12 -5.96
CA GLY A 177 -1.84 3.48 -4.92
C GLY A 177 -1.54 1.98 -4.78
N ALA A 178 -1.41 1.26 -5.90
CA ALA A 178 -1.03 -0.15 -5.88
C ALA A 178 0.38 -0.37 -5.31
N TRP A 179 1.34 0.47 -5.70
CA TRP A 179 2.71 0.44 -5.16
C TRP A 179 2.73 0.67 -3.65
N LEU A 180 2.05 1.71 -3.18
CA LEU A 180 1.97 2.04 -1.74
C LEU A 180 1.29 0.92 -0.95
N ARG A 181 0.24 0.30 -1.50
CA ARG A 181 -0.45 -0.83 -0.86
C ARG A 181 0.50 -2.01 -0.62
N VAL A 182 1.19 -2.47 -1.68
CA VAL A 182 2.13 -3.61 -1.59
C VAL A 182 3.34 -3.27 -0.72
N SER A 183 3.81 -2.02 -0.80
CA SER A 183 4.91 -1.54 0.06
C SER A 183 4.50 -1.53 1.53
N GLY A 184 3.28 -1.11 1.84
CA GLY A 184 2.71 -1.22 3.19
C GLY A 184 2.68 -2.67 3.68
N ASP A 185 2.14 -3.59 2.88
CA ASP A 185 2.11 -5.02 3.24
C ASP A 185 3.51 -5.59 3.49
N TYR A 186 4.51 -5.18 2.69
CA TYR A 186 5.91 -5.53 2.88
C TYR A 186 6.46 -5.03 4.22
N PHE A 187 6.32 -3.74 4.52
CA PHE A 187 6.82 -3.17 5.78
C PHE A 187 6.10 -3.75 7.00
N LYS A 188 4.81 -4.04 6.88
CA LYS A 188 4.05 -4.76 7.92
C LYS A 188 4.63 -6.15 8.18
N SER A 189 4.93 -6.91 7.12
CA SER A 189 5.52 -8.25 7.25
C SER A 189 6.91 -8.26 7.89
N LYS A 190 7.69 -7.18 7.69
CA LYS A 190 9.01 -6.99 8.30
C LYS A 190 8.99 -6.35 9.69
N ALA A 191 7.83 -5.95 10.19
CA ALA A 191 7.68 -5.15 11.41
C ALA A 191 8.46 -3.81 11.36
N GLU A 192 8.61 -3.22 10.17
CA GLU A 192 9.19 -1.88 9.99
C GLU A 192 8.11 -0.80 10.16
N TYR A 193 7.77 -0.49 11.42
CA TYR A 193 6.65 0.38 11.78
C TYR A 193 6.73 1.80 11.21
N ALA A 194 7.92 2.42 11.23
CA ALA A 194 8.09 3.80 10.78
C ALA A 194 7.86 3.97 9.26
N ALA A 195 8.39 3.04 8.47
CA ALA A 195 8.19 3.02 7.03
C ALA A 195 6.73 2.70 6.68
N PHE A 196 6.15 1.69 7.35
CA PHE A 196 4.75 1.32 7.20
C PHE A 196 3.81 2.51 7.43
N TYR A 197 4.02 3.27 8.50
CA TYR A 197 3.20 4.42 8.85
C TYR A 197 3.17 5.49 7.75
N ARG A 198 4.34 5.89 7.24
CA ARG A 198 4.46 6.92 6.18
C ARG A 198 3.82 6.45 4.88
N THR A 199 4.11 5.23 4.46
CA THR A 199 3.57 4.64 3.23
C THR A 199 2.05 4.47 3.30
N THR A 200 1.53 4.05 4.45
CA THR A 200 0.09 3.85 4.65
C THR A 200 -0.67 5.18 4.69
N LEU A 201 -0.12 6.22 5.32
CA LEU A 201 -0.73 7.56 5.28
C LEU A 201 -0.81 8.11 3.85
N LEU A 202 0.27 7.96 3.08
CA LEU A 202 0.27 8.38 1.68
C LEU A 202 -0.73 7.56 0.85
N TYR A 203 -0.83 6.25 1.11
CA TYR A 203 -1.82 5.38 0.48
C TYR A 203 -3.24 5.87 0.73
N ILE A 204 -3.59 6.13 2.00
CA ILE A 204 -4.93 6.57 2.38
C ILE A 204 -5.23 7.96 1.77
N SER A 205 -4.23 8.83 1.72
CA SER A 205 -4.35 10.15 1.08
C SER A 205 -4.61 10.04 -0.43
N CYS A 206 -4.02 9.06 -1.10
CA CYS A 206 -4.20 8.83 -2.54
C CYS A 206 -5.49 8.06 -2.88
N ALA A 207 -5.85 7.04 -2.11
CA ALA A 207 -7.01 6.18 -2.37
C ALA A 207 -8.33 6.82 -1.93
N GLY A 208 -8.29 7.69 -0.92
CA GLY A 208 -9.47 8.21 -0.25
C GLY A 208 -10.11 7.17 0.67
N LEU A 209 -10.43 7.57 1.90
CA LEU A 209 -11.04 6.67 2.89
C LEU A 209 -12.41 6.12 2.43
N ASP A 210 -13.15 6.90 1.64
CA ASP A 210 -14.53 6.59 1.24
C ASP A 210 -14.67 5.36 0.32
N GLN A 211 -13.56 4.89 -0.26
CA GLN A 211 -13.55 3.71 -1.12
C GLN A 211 -13.36 2.39 -0.35
N LEU A 212 -12.99 2.46 0.93
CA LEU A 212 -12.76 1.28 1.76
C LEU A 212 -14.00 0.93 2.57
N ASP A 213 -14.24 -0.36 2.76
CA ASP A 213 -15.27 -0.85 3.66
C ASP A 213 -14.95 -0.48 5.11
N LYS A 214 -16.00 -0.30 5.93
CA LYS A 214 -15.84 0.07 7.35
C LYS A 214 -14.94 -0.90 8.13
N THR A 215 -15.00 -2.19 7.80
CA THR A 215 -14.15 -3.23 8.40
C THR A 215 -12.68 -3.04 8.05
N GLU A 216 -12.39 -2.76 6.78
CA GLU A 216 -11.02 -2.49 6.31
C GLU A 216 -10.49 -1.18 6.86
N GLN A 217 -11.34 -0.15 6.97
CA GLN A 217 -11.00 1.10 7.63
C GLN A 217 -10.56 0.85 9.08
N ILE A 218 -11.34 0.10 9.87
CA ILE A 218 -10.98 -0.24 11.25
C ILE A 218 -9.64 -0.98 11.32
N GLN A 219 -9.43 -1.99 10.47
CA GLN A 219 -8.17 -2.74 10.43
C GLN A 219 -6.97 -1.85 10.09
N LYS A 220 -7.09 -1.00 9.07
CA LYS A 220 -6.01 -0.07 8.71
C LYS A 220 -5.77 0.97 9.78
N SER A 221 -6.81 1.49 10.42
CA SER A 221 -6.67 2.43 11.55
C SER A 221 -5.98 1.79 12.74
N HIS A 222 -6.30 0.53 13.04
CA HIS A 222 -5.63 -0.26 14.07
C HIS A 222 -4.14 -0.47 13.76
N ASP A 223 -3.82 -0.97 12.56
CA ASP A 223 -2.44 -1.20 12.13
C ASP A 223 -1.61 0.10 12.15
N LEU A 224 -2.21 1.20 11.68
CA LEU A 224 -1.57 2.51 11.63
C LEU A 224 -1.31 3.06 13.03
N ALA A 225 -2.26 2.87 13.96
CA ALA A 225 -2.11 3.27 15.34
C ALA A 225 -1.01 2.48 16.07
N ILE A 226 -0.94 1.15 15.87
CA ILE A 226 0.17 0.34 16.38
C ILE A 226 1.50 0.82 15.81
N ALA A 227 1.56 1.05 14.49
CA ALA A 227 2.78 1.51 13.85
C ALA A 227 3.21 2.91 14.34
N ALA A 228 2.26 3.80 14.61
CA ALA A 228 2.54 5.11 15.19
C ALA A 228 3.12 4.97 16.61
N LEU A 229 2.60 4.04 17.43
CA LEU A 229 3.10 3.80 18.78
C LEU A 229 4.48 3.14 18.80
N LEU A 230 4.70 2.12 17.97
CA LEU A 230 5.94 1.35 17.92
C LEU A 230 7.03 1.96 17.01
N GLY A 231 6.71 2.98 16.22
CA GLY A 231 7.69 3.68 15.38
C GLY A 231 8.70 4.47 16.21
N ASP A 232 9.98 4.18 16.04
CA ASP A 232 11.13 4.83 16.70
C ASP A 232 11.33 6.31 16.30
N THR A 233 10.93 6.67 15.08
CA THR A 233 11.12 8.01 14.50
C THR A 233 9.84 8.85 14.48
N ILE A 234 8.74 8.33 15.03
CA ILE A 234 7.42 8.99 15.00
C ILE A 234 7.13 9.59 16.38
N TYR A 235 7.30 10.91 16.49
CA TYR A 235 6.96 11.69 17.68
C TYR A 235 5.88 12.75 17.44
N ASN A 236 5.46 12.92 16.18
CA ASN A 236 4.38 13.84 15.80
C ASN A 236 3.08 13.05 15.56
N PHE A 237 2.22 13.00 16.58
CA PHE A 237 0.91 12.36 16.49
C PHE A 237 -0.19 13.33 16.04
N GLY A 238 0.11 14.63 15.98
CA GLY A 238 -0.86 15.66 15.59
C GLY A 238 -1.43 15.44 14.19
N GLU A 239 -0.60 15.01 13.24
CA GLU A 239 -1.04 14.67 11.87
C GLU A 239 -1.97 13.45 11.84
N LEU A 240 -1.71 12.44 12.67
CA LEU A 240 -2.56 11.26 12.76
C LEU A 240 -3.90 11.61 13.42
N LEU A 241 -3.86 12.42 14.47
CA LEU A 241 -5.03 12.85 15.26
C LEU A 241 -6.01 13.72 14.47
N THR A 242 -5.51 14.51 13.51
CA THR A 242 -6.37 15.29 12.62
C THR A 242 -6.91 14.46 11.45
N HIS A 243 -6.30 13.30 11.17
CA HIS A 243 -6.66 12.50 10.01
C HIS A 243 -7.95 11.69 10.26
N PRO A 244 -8.93 11.71 9.32
CA PRO A 244 -10.22 11.04 9.50
C PRO A 244 -10.14 9.50 9.62
N VAL A 245 -8.97 8.91 9.35
CA VAL A 245 -8.69 7.48 9.58
C VAL A 245 -8.97 7.08 11.03
N LEU A 246 -8.66 7.92 12.01
CA LEU A 246 -8.91 7.59 13.42
C LEU A 246 -10.38 7.68 13.82
N ASN A 247 -11.22 8.40 13.05
CA ASN A 247 -12.66 8.44 13.31
C ASN A 247 -13.32 7.09 12.99
N ALA A 248 -12.68 6.25 12.17
CA ALA A 248 -13.16 4.89 11.93
C ALA A 248 -13.09 3.98 13.18
N LEU A 249 -12.29 4.37 14.19
CA LEU A 249 -12.19 3.65 15.45
C LEU A 249 -13.30 4.01 16.46
N ASP A 250 -14.03 5.10 16.23
CA ASP A 250 -15.05 5.58 17.17
C ASP A 250 -16.24 4.59 17.24
N GLY A 251 -16.54 4.09 18.44
CA GLY A 251 -17.58 3.07 18.65
C GLY A 251 -17.15 1.64 18.32
N SER A 252 -15.86 1.40 18.07
CA SER A 252 -15.29 0.06 17.93
C SER A 252 -14.73 -0.47 19.26
N GLU A 253 -14.47 -1.78 19.36
CA GLU A 253 -13.81 -2.40 20.53
C GLU A 253 -12.38 -1.87 20.77
N ILE A 254 -11.80 -1.17 19.78
CA ILE A 254 -10.42 -0.69 19.75
C ILE A 254 -10.36 0.84 19.97
N GLU A 255 -11.46 1.47 20.39
CA GLU A 255 -11.49 2.91 20.68
C GLU A 255 -10.43 3.33 21.72
N TRP A 256 -10.08 2.45 22.65
CA TRP A 256 -9.03 2.66 23.63
C TRP A 256 -7.66 3.00 23.01
N LEU A 257 -7.38 2.55 21.78
CA LEU A 257 -6.13 2.81 21.10
C LEU A 257 -6.03 4.28 20.67
N LYS A 258 -7.16 4.89 20.29
CA LYS A 258 -7.28 6.33 20.03
C LYS A 258 -7.00 7.12 21.32
N GLU A 259 -7.56 6.70 22.46
CA GLU A 259 -7.28 7.32 23.76
C GLU A 259 -5.79 7.28 24.10
N ILE A 260 -5.12 6.16 23.86
CA ILE A 260 -3.67 6.04 24.08
C ILE A 260 -2.90 7.02 23.21
N ILE A 261 -3.22 7.14 21.92
CA ILE A 261 -2.54 8.11 21.04
C ILE A 261 -2.71 9.54 21.56
N TYR A 262 -3.90 9.92 22.06
CA TYR A 262 -4.10 11.22 22.69
C TYR A 262 -3.24 11.41 23.94
N ILE A 263 -3.12 10.38 24.79
CA ILE A 263 -2.26 10.41 25.99
C ILE A 263 -0.80 10.60 25.60
N PHE A 264 -0.33 9.93 24.56
CA PHE A 264 1.02 10.11 24.02
C PHE A 264 1.22 11.55 23.53
N ASN A 265 0.28 12.08 22.75
CA ASN A 265 0.34 13.45 22.25
C ASN A 265 0.35 14.52 23.37
N GLU A 266 -0.39 14.30 24.47
CA GLU A 266 -0.36 15.18 25.64
C GLU A 266 0.90 15.01 26.50
N GLY A 267 1.61 13.87 26.37
CA GLY A 267 2.76 13.52 27.20
C GLY A 267 2.38 13.21 28.67
N ASP A 268 1.15 12.80 28.95
CA ASP A 268 0.70 12.55 30.33
C ASP A 268 1.02 11.12 30.79
N ILE A 269 2.12 11.01 31.53
CA ILE A 269 2.62 9.74 32.07
C ILE A 269 1.67 9.14 33.12
N ALA A 270 0.93 9.94 33.88
CA ALA A 270 -0.04 9.40 34.85
C ALA A 270 -1.21 8.70 34.15
N LYS A 271 -1.77 9.33 33.12
CA LYS A 271 -2.85 8.72 32.33
C LYS A 271 -2.37 7.48 31.59
N PHE A 272 -1.12 7.46 31.15
CA PHE A 272 -0.54 6.27 30.53
C PHE A 272 -0.51 5.09 31.50
N GLU A 273 0.10 5.24 32.68
CA GLU A 273 0.20 4.16 33.69
C GLU A 273 -1.16 3.59 34.10
N LEU A 274 -2.21 4.43 34.16
CA LEU A 274 -3.58 3.97 34.42
C LEU A 274 -4.16 3.11 33.28
N ASN A 275 -3.81 3.43 32.02
CA ASN A 275 -4.28 2.73 30.83
C ASN A 275 -3.34 1.60 30.39
N VAL A 276 -2.22 1.36 31.08
CA VAL A 276 -1.29 0.26 30.76
C VAL A 276 -1.99 -1.09 30.79
N SER A 277 -2.97 -1.29 31.67
CA SER A 277 -3.75 -2.54 31.73
C SER A 277 -4.48 -2.86 30.41
N LYS A 278 -4.83 -1.84 29.61
CA LYS A 278 -5.47 -2.01 28.30
C LYS A 278 -4.49 -2.45 27.21
N LEU A 279 -3.18 -2.15 27.36
CA LEU A 279 -2.14 -2.62 26.44
C LEU A 279 -2.01 -4.16 26.48
N ALA A 280 -2.42 -4.81 27.58
CA ALA A 280 -2.42 -6.27 27.70
C ALA A 280 -3.39 -6.96 26.74
N ASN A 281 -4.31 -6.22 26.12
CA ASN A 281 -5.18 -6.74 25.07
C ASN A 281 -4.40 -7.11 23.79
N GLU A 282 -3.23 -6.50 23.58
CA GLU A 282 -2.39 -6.74 22.39
C GLU A 282 -0.98 -7.21 22.81
N PRO A 283 -0.58 -8.45 22.48
CA PRO A 283 0.69 -9.01 22.96
C PRO A 283 1.91 -8.25 22.43
N ILE A 284 1.81 -7.69 21.21
CA ILE A 284 2.90 -6.94 20.55
C ILE A 284 3.23 -5.66 21.34
N LEU A 285 2.20 -5.00 21.89
CA LEU A 285 2.38 -3.80 22.71
C LEU A 285 2.91 -4.13 24.10
N LEU A 286 2.53 -5.28 24.65
CA LEU A 286 3.01 -5.76 25.95
C LEU A 286 4.52 -6.07 25.90
N GLU A 287 4.98 -6.76 24.85
CA GLU A 287 6.41 -7.03 24.66
C GLU A 287 7.24 -5.74 24.54
N SER A 288 6.64 -4.71 23.94
CA SER A 288 7.27 -3.41 23.69
C SER A 288 7.00 -2.36 24.77
N GLN A 289 6.53 -2.75 25.96
CA GLN A 289 6.15 -1.81 27.03
C GLN A 289 7.31 -0.91 27.48
N SER A 290 8.53 -1.45 27.58
CA SER A 290 9.72 -0.68 27.95
C SER A 290 10.03 0.43 26.94
N PHE A 291 9.85 0.15 25.66
CA PHE A 291 10.00 1.10 24.56
C PHE A 291 8.91 2.19 24.61
N LEU A 292 7.65 1.81 24.80
CA LEU A 292 6.53 2.74 24.91
C LEU A 292 6.71 3.71 26.10
N ARG A 293 7.20 3.20 27.23
CA ARG A 293 7.50 4.01 28.42
C ARG A 293 8.62 5.03 28.16
N GLN A 294 9.69 4.62 27.47
CA GLN A 294 10.73 5.57 27.07
C GLN A 294 10.17 6.63 26.10
N LYS A 295 9.32 6.21 25.16
CA LYS A 295 8.74 7.09 24.15
C LYS A 295 7.81 8.15 24.75
N ILE A 296 6.93 7.79 25.69
CA ILE A 296 6.08 8.79 26.34
C ILE A 296 6.90 9.79 27.17
N CYS A 297 8.00 9.37 27.80
CA CYS A 297 8.88 10.29 28.50
C CYS A 297 9.57 11.28 27.54
N LEU A 298 9.98 10.82 26.34
CA LEU A 298 10.51 11.70 25.29
C LEU A 298 9.43 12.68 24.80
N MET A 299 8.20 12.21 24.62
CA MET A 299 7.08 13.07 24.22
C MET A 299 6.73 14.10 25.29
N ALA A 300 6.70 13.71 26.56
CA ALA A 300 6.53 14.62 27.68
C ALA A 300 7.61 15.72 27.64
N LEU A 301 8.88 15.35 27.44
CA LEU A 301 9.97 16.31 27.29
C LEU A 301 9.74 17.28 26.11
N ILE A 302 9.36 16.76 24.94
CA ILE A 302 9.07 17.57 23.75
C ILE A 302 7.94 18.56 24.05
N GLU A 303 6.84 18.11 24.64
CA GLU A 303 5.69 18.95 24.98
C GLU A 303 6.02 20.00 26.05
N CYS A 304 6.83 19.66 27.06
CA CYS A 304 7.35 20.62 28.04
C CYS A 304 8.15 21.74 27.37
N ILE A 305 8.97 21.40 26.36
CA ILE A 305 9.75 22.38 25.59
C ILE A 305 8.82 23.24 24.72
N PHE A 306 7.81 22.65 24.08
CA PHE A 306 6.86 23.36 23.23
C PHE A 306 5.95 24.33 24.01
N LYS A 307 5.52 23.96 25.22
CA LYS A 307 4.72 24.83 26.10
C LYS A 307 5.48 26.06 26.61
N ARG A 308 6.82 26.02 26.62
CA ARG A 308 7.67 27.11 27.11
C ARG A 308 7.89 28.18 26.03
N SER A 309 7.92 29.44 26.46
CA SER A 309 8.20 30.56 25.57
C SER A 309 9.63 30.48 25.01
N SER A 310 9.84 30.99 23.79
CA SER A 310 11.14 30.92 23.08
C SER A 310 12.33 31.58 23.82
N LYS A 311 12.08 32.33 24.91
CA LYS A 311 13.12 33.01 25.69
C LYS A 311 13.62 32.21 26.90
N ASP A 312 12.90 31.18 27.35
CA ASP A 312 13.23 30.36 28.55
C ASP A 312 13.29 28.86 28.21
N ARG A 313 14.08 28.50 27.18
CA ARG A 313 14.28 27.10 26.77
C ARG A 313 15.40 26.37 27.54
N ILE A 314 16.02 27.02 28.53
CA ILE A 314 17.03 26.39 29.39
C ILE A 314 16.30 25.65 30.51
N MET A 315 16.56 24.35 30.65
CA MET A 315 15.94 23.50 31.66
C MET A 315 17.00 22.88 32.57
N THR A 316 16.68 22.74 33.85
CA THR A 316 17.52 21.98 34.78
C THR A 316 17.09 20.52 34.78
N PHE A 317 18.02 19.58 35.03
CA PHE A 317 17.70 18.15 35.11
C PHE A 317 16.66 17.84 36.20
N SER A 318 16.65 18.60 37.30
CA SER A 318 15.62 18.45 38.34
C SER A 318 14.22 18.81 37.84
N THR A 319 14.10 19.81 36.96
CA THR A 319 12.80 20.18 36.37
C THR A 319 12.34 19.13 35.38
N ILE A 320 13.26 18.59 34.56
CA ILE A 320 12.94 17.52 33.61
C ILE A 320 12.51 16.26 34.36
N GLY A 321 13.23 15.84 35.40
CA GLY A 321 12.88 14.66 36.19
C GLY A 321 11.53 14.78 36.91
N ALA A 322 11.16 15.99 37.36
CA ALA A 322 9.84 16.23 37.97
C ALA A 322 8.69 16.07 36.96
N GLU A 323 8.88 16.50 35.71
CA GLU A 323 7.85 16.41 34.66
C GLU A 323 7.80 15.01 34.02
N THR A 324 8.95 14.39 33.76
CA THR A 324 9.03 13.04 33.18
C THR A 324 8.86 11.92 34.21
N LYS A 325 8.79 12.26 35.50
CA LYS A 325 8.73 11.30 36.63
C LYS A 325 9.84 10.25 36.61
N LEU A 326 11.00 10.61 36.06
CA LEU A 326 12.18 9.76 35.99
C LEU A 326 13.20 10.17 37.06
N PRO A 327 13.97 9.21 37.60
CA PRO A 327 15.08 9.51 38.49
C PRO A 327 16.14 10.34 37.75
N ALA A 328 16.86 11.19 38.48
CA ALA A 328 17.83 12.14 37.89
C ALA A 328 18.90 11.44 37.03
N ASP A 329 19.27 10.21 37.37
CA ASP A 329 20.28 9.43 36.65
C ASP A 329 19.80 8.98 35.24
N GLU A 330 18.49 8.76 35.06
CA GLU A 330 17.91 8.37 33.77
C GLU A 330 17.58 9.58 32.88
N VAL A 331 17.48 10.78 33.47
CA VAL A 331 17.19 12.01 32.74
C VAL A 331 18.29 12.34 31.73
N GLU A 332 19.56 12.14 32.10
CA GLU A 332 20.68 12.39 31.19
C GLU A 332 20.64 11.45 29.97
N HIS A 333 20.39 10.16 30.20
CA HIS A 333 20.23 9.17 29.13
C HIS A 333 19.07 9.49 28.20
N LEU A 334 17.96 9.98 28.74
CA LEU A 334 16.81 10.39 27.96
C LEU A 334 17.13 11.60 27.07
N VAL A 335 17.82 12.61 27.59
CA VAL A 335 18.22 13.80 26.81
C VAL A 335 19.23 13.42 25.72
N MET A 336 20.20 12.55 26.02
CA MET A 336 21.13 12.04 25.01
C MET A 336 20.39 11.31 23.88
N LYS A 337 19.39 10.50 24.22
CA LYS A 337 18.57 9.78 23.24
C LYS A 337 17.64 10.70 22.44
N ALA A 338 17.17 11.80 23.03
CA ALA A 338 16.36 12.80 22.33
C ALA A 338 17.16 13.61 21.28
N LEU A 339 18.48 13.72 21.45
CA LEU A 339 19.38 14.44 20.55
C LEU A 339 20.02 13.55 19.48
N SER A 340 20.04 12.24 19.70
CA SER A 340 20.49 11.23 18.73
C SER A 340 19.41 10.93 17.71
#